data_AF-A0A022R4F8-F1
#
_entry.id   AF-A0A022R4F8-F1
#
_cell.length_a   1.000
_cell.length_b   1.000
_cell.length_c   1.000
_cell.angle_alpha   90.00
_cell.angle_beta   90.00
_cell.angle_gamma   90.00
#
_symmetry.space_group_name_H-M   'P 1'
#
loop_
_entity.id
_entity.type
_entity.pdbx_description
1 polymer ?
#
loop_
_entity_poly.entity_id
_entity_poly.type
_entity_poly.pdbx_seq_one_letter_code
_entity_poly.pdbx_strand_id
1 'polypeptide(L)' 'LDAATQALLNRGARLREILKQPQYTPLPIEKQILVIYAAVNGFCDRMPLDKIAQFEKMLLSTVNKT' A
#
# COMPACT_ATOMS: atom_id res chain seq x y z
N LEU A 1 -2.15 -17.12 18.17
CA LEU A 1 -1.56 -17.42 16.85
C LEU A 1 -0.06 -17.45 16.99
N ASP A 2 0.61 -18.37 16.30
CA ASP A 2 2.06 -18.33 16.12
C ASP A 2 2.48 -17.07 15.35
N ALA A 3 3.75 -16.67 15.52
CA ALA A 3 4.28 -15.43 14.97
C ALA A 3 4.22 -15.38 13.43
N ALA A 4 4.41 -16.52 12.76
CA ALA A 4 4.36 -16.60 11.30
C ALA A 4 2.95 -16.35 10.77
N THR A 5 1.93 -16.97 11.37
CA THR A 5 0.53 -16.71 10.98
C THR A 5 0.11 -15.27 11.26
N GLN A 6 0.54 -14.70 12.40
CA GLN A 6 0.24 -13.29 12.70
C GLN A 6 0.88 -12.34 11.69
N ALA A 7 2.12 -12.60 11.27
CA ALA A 7 2.80 -11.83 10.23
C ALA A 7 2.06 -11.90 8.89
N LEU A 8 1.60 -13.09 8.48
CA LEU A 8 0.84 -13.30 7.25
C LEU A 8 -0.47 -12.50 7.25
N LEU A 9 -1.24 -12.57 8.35
CA LEU A 9 -2.50 -11.83 8.47
C LEU A 9 -2.28 -10.32 8.45
N ASN A 10 -1.28 -9.83 9.17
CA ASN A 10 -0.95 -8.41 9.20
C ASN A 10 -0.55 -7.90 7.81
N ARG A 11 0.24 -8.67 7.06
CA ARG A 11 0.63 -8.33 5.69
C ARG A 11 -0.58 -8.36 4.75
N GLY A 12 -1.39 -9.40 4.81
CA GLY A 12 -2.62 -9.52 4.00
C GLY A 12 -3.60 -8.36 4.24
N ALA A 13 -3.71 -7.89 5.48
CA ALA A 13 -4.56 -6.75 5.80
C ALA A 13 -4.06 -5.44 5.14
N ARG A 14 -2.75 -5.20 5.11
CA ARG A 14 -2.15 -4.03 4.43
C ARG A 14 -2.25 -4.11 2.91
N LEU A 15 -2.05 -5.30 2.34
CA LEU A 15 -2.23 -5.55 0.91
C LEU A 15 -3.67 -5.30 0.46
N ARG A 16 -4.67 -5.57 1.31
CA ARG A 16 -6.06 -5.20 1.01
C ARG A 16 -6.31 -3.70 1.13
N GLU A 17 -5.71 -3.06 2.14
CA GLU A 17 -5.90 -1.63 2.37
C GLU A 17 -5.35 -0.79 1.20
N ILE A 18 -4.19 -1.16 0.66
CA ILE A 18 -3.54 -0.43 -0.46
C ILE A 18 -4.28 -0.57 -1.80
N LEU A 19 -5.19 -1.55 -1.92
CA LEU A 19 -6.00 -1.75 -3.12
C LEU A 19 -7.29 -0.90 -3.11
N LYS A 20 -7.60 -0.21 -2.00
CA LYS A 20 -8.78 0.64 -1.92
C LYS A 20 -8.58 1.92 -2.71
N GLN A 21 -9.43 2.14 -3.69
CA GLN A 21 -9.46 3.38 -4.47
C GLN A 21 -10.77 4.13 -4.23
N PRO A 22 -10.73 5.47 -4.09
CA PRO A 22 -11.93 6.28 -4.16
C PRO A 22 -12.67 6.07 -5.49
N GLN A 23 -13.97 6.28 -5.46
CA GLN A 23 -14.79 6.16 -6.67
C GLN A 23 -14.36 7.22 -7.71
N TYR A 24 -14.34 6.84 -8.98
CA TYR A 24 -14.00 7.71 -10.12
C TYR A 24 -12.58 8.31 -10.11
N THR A 25 -11.64 7.73 -9.35
CA THR A 25 -10.24 8.14 -9.34
C THR A 25 -9.33 7.04 -9.91
N PRO A 26 -9.35 6.78 -11.23
CA PRO A 26 -8.46 5.80 -11.81
C PRO A 26 -7.00 6.25 -11.68
N LEU A 27 -6.12 5.33 -11.28
CA LEU A 27 -4.69 5.56 -11.26
C LEU A 27 -4.07 5.24 -12.63
N PRO A 28 -3.15 6.07 -13.16
CA PRO A 28 -2.29 5.69 -14.28
C PRO A 28 -1.52 4.39 -14.02
N ILE A 29 -1.23 3.62 -15.08
CA ILE A 29 -0.66 2.27 -14.95
C ILE A 29 0.69 2.27 -14.24
N GLU A 30 1.55 3.24 -14.52
CA GLU A 30 2.87 3.41 -13.91
C GLU A 30 2.78 3.67 -12.40
N LYS A 31 1.74 4.40 -11.98
CA LYS A 31 1.45 4.66 -10.57
C LYS A 31 0.90 3.44 -9.86
N GLN A 32 0.03 2.68 -10.52
CA GLN A 32 -0.46 1.40 -9.99
C GLN A 32 0.70 0.42 -9.79
N ILE A 33 1.60 0.29 -10.77
CA ILE A 33 2.78 -0.59 -10.68
C ILE A 33 3.66 -0.19 -9.49
N LEU A 34 3.93 1.10 -9.32
CA LEU A 34 4.72 1.61 -8.20
C LEU A 34 4.11 1.25 -6.84
N VAL A 35 2.82 1.50 -6.67
CA VAL A 35 2.08 1.24 -5.41
C VAL A 35 2.08 -0.26 -5.09
N ILE A 36 1.79 -1.11 -6.09
CA ILE A 36 1.79 -2.57 -5.92
C ILE A 36 3.20 -3.07 -5.61
N TYR A 37 4.21 -2.59 -6.32
CA TYR A 37 5.61 -2.94 -6.06
C TYR A 37 6.01 -2.63 -4.63
N ALA A 38 5.64 -1.44 -4.13
CA ALA A 38 5.97 -1.06 -2.77
C ALA A 38 5.29 -1.95 -1.71
N ALA A 39 4.05 -2.36 -1.97
CA ALA A 39 3.29 -3.24 -1.09
C ALA A 39 3.86 -4.67 -1.06
N VAL A 40 4.15 -5.22 -2.24
CA VAL A 40 4.67 -6.60 -2.38
C VAL A 40 6.08 -6.72 -1.80
N ASN A 41 6.93 -5.68 -1.89
CA ASN A 41 8.27 -5.70 -1.28
C ASN A 41 8.27 -5.35 0.22
N GLY A 42 7.11 -5.17 0.84
CA GLY A 42 6.99 -5.01 2.29
C GLY A 42 7.35 -3.61 2.81
N PHE A 43 7.41 -2.59 1.95
CA PHE A 43 7.74 -1.22 2.40
C PHE A 43 6.68 -0.63 3.34
N CYS A 44 5.46 -1.16 3.33
CA CYS A 44 4.39 -0.79 4.25
C CYS A 44 4.22 -1.75 5.45
N ASP A 45 5.00 -2.82 5.58
CA ASP A 45 4.76 -3.90 6.57
C ASP A 45 4.91 -3.47 8.04
N ARG A 46 5.58 -2.35 8.30
CA ARG A 46 5.72 -1.78 9.65
C ARG A 46 4.72 -0.65 9.94
N MET A 47 3.90 -0.29 8.95
CA MET A 47 2.96 0.82 9.10
C MET A 47 1.68 0.35 9.83
N PRO A 48 1.11 1.22 10.69
CA PRO A 48 -0.27 1.09 11.13
C PRO A 48 -1.23 1.06 9.94
N LEU A 49 -2.32 0.29 10.07
CA LEU A 49 -3.22 0.02 8.95
C LEU A 49 -3.96 1.27 8.47
N ASP A 50 -4.30 2.17 9.40
CA ASP A 50 -4.91 3.48 9.16
C ASP A 50 -3.98 4.48 8.43
N LYS A 51 -2.69 4.18 8.33
CA LYS A 51 -1.69 5.02 7.65
C LYS A 51 -1.41 4.61 6.21
N ILE A 52 -1.94 3.47 5.74
CA ILE A 52 -1.67 2.95 4.39
C ILE A 52 -2.17 3.91 3.30
N ALA A 53 -3.37 4.47 3.45
CA ALA A 53 -3.90 5.43 2.48
C ALA A 53 -3.07 6.74 2.42
N GLN A 54 -2.51 7.16 3.56
CA GLN A 54 -1.61 8.32 3.60
C GLN A 54 -0.26 8.01 2.93
N PHE A 55 0.27 6.81 3.16
CA PHE A 55 1.49 6.33 2.51
C PHE A 55 1.38 6.35 0.99
N GLU A 56 0.30 5.78 0.44
CA GLU A 56 0.05 5.77 -1.00
C GLU A 56 0.01 7.19 -1.59
N LYS A 57 -0.80 8.08 -0.99
CA LYS A 57 -0.90 9.48 -1.43
C LYS A 57 0.46 10.19 -1.41
N MET A 58 1.23 9.98 -0.35
CA MET A 58 2.56 10.57 -0.21
C MET A 58 3.53 10.03 -1.26
N LEU A 59 3.59 8.71 -1.45
CA LEU A 59 4.41 8.06 -2.46
C LEU A 59 4.12 8.61 -3.86
N LEU A 60 2.84 8.66 -4.24
CA LEU A 60 2.42 9.19 -5.54
C LEU A 60 2.72 10.68 -5.68
N SER A 61 2.58 11.47 -4.60
CA SER A 61 2.89 12.90 -4.62
C SER A 61 4.38 13.19 -4.81
N THR A 62 5.26 12.35 -4.25
CA THR A 62 6.70 12.52 -4.36
C THR A 62 7.19 12.26 -5.78
N VAL A 63 6.65 11.23 -6.45
CA VAL A 63 7.03 10.89 -7.83
C VAL A 63 6.57 11.95 -8.84
N ASN A 64 5.43 12.60 -8.61
CA ASN A 64 4.94 13.66 -9.51
C ASN A 64 5.73 14.98 -9.42
N LYS A 65 6.61 15.14 -8.43
CA LYS A 65 7.42 16.36 -8.24
C LYS A 65 8.77 16.31 -8.95
N THR A 66 9.10 15.16 -9.54
CA THR A 66 10.27 14.92 -10.40
C THR A 66 9.85 14.93 -11.86
#